data_AF-A0A1V3WTW5-F1
#
_entry.id   AF-A0A1V3WTW5-F1
#
_cell.length_a   1.000
_cell.length_b   1.000
_cell.length_c   1.000
_cell.angle_alpha   90.00
_cell.angle_beta   90.00
_cell.angle_gamma   90.00
#
_symmetry.space_group_name_H-M   'P 1'
#
loop_
_entity.id
_entity.type
_entity.pdbx_description
1 polymer ?
#
loop_
_entity_poly.entity_id
_entity_poly.type
_entity_poly.pdbx_seq_one_letter_code
_entity_poly.pdbx_strand_id
1 'polypeptide(L)'
;MEPVSNGIGSDAFAVVWDGTRLHGLNASGRSPAAWTPEYFGGNGVPALGWNSVTVPGAVSAWTDLHAEFGNLPFERLFEPAISHGRKGFPVSPIVAAQWEAQVPLLASQPGFAEAFLPGGRAPKPGELFRFPDHADTLEKIAATHGEAFYRGELAEKLEAHARANGAAMRVSDLAAHRSDWVGTITGTYRGYTIHEIPPNGQGIVALIALGILEQFDMASLPVDSADSVHLQIEALKLAFADAQAYVADIDHMPLLPEHLLDEQYLRGAPR
;
A
#
# COMPACT_ATOMS: atom_id res chain seq x y z
N MET A 1 1.43 -0.04 16.58
CA MET A 1 0.83 1.21 17.11
C MET A 1 -0.46 1.54 16.38
N GLU A 2 -0.49 1.43 15.05
CA GLU A 2 -1.64 1.78 14.19
C GLU A 2 -2.13 0.56 13.37
N PRO A 3 -2.60 -0.54 14.01
CA PRO A 3 -2.92 -1.80 13.31
C PRO A 3 -4.10 -1.69 12.33
N VAL A 4 -4.82 -0.58 12.36
CA VAL A 4 -5.92 -0.25 11.45
C VAL A 4 -5.45 0.41 10.14
N SER A 5 -4.15 0.73 10.03
CA SER A 5 -3.60 1.45 8.88
C SER A 5 -2.17 1.02 8.48
N ASN A 6 -1.52 0.15 9.25
CA ASN A 6 -0.25 -0.47 8.83
C ASN A 6 -0.08 -1.90 9.36
N GLY A 7 0.81 -2.66 8.70
CA GLY A 7 1.23 -3.97 9.18
C GLY A 7 2.22 -4.64 8.23
N ILE A 8 2.91 -5.67 8.72
CA ILE A 8 3.83 -6.50 7.92
C ILE A 8 3.14 -7.26 6.77
N GLY A 9 1.80 -7.37 6.84
CA GLY A 9 0.96 -7.97 5.81
C GLY A 9 0.51 -7.02 4.70
N SER A 10 1.03 -5.78 4.66
CA SER A 10 0.66 -4.78 3.64
C SER A 10 1.65 -4.71 2.48
N ASP A 11 1.33 -3.85 1.53
CA ASP A 11 2.24 -3.34 0.51
C ASP A 11 3.03 -2.13 1.03
N ALA A 12 4.03 -1.70 0.26
CA ALA A 12 4.73 -0.45 0.48
C ALA A 12 5.18 0.20 -0.83
N PHE A 13 5.19 1.54 -0.84
CA PHE A 13 5.72 2.36 -1.93
C PHE A 13 6.58 3.46 -1.32
N ALA A 14 7.67 3.85 -1.97
CA ALA A 14 8.54 4.89 -1.46
C ALA A 14 9.13 5.75 -2.59
N VAL A 15 9.05 7.07 -2.42
CA VAL A 15 9.84 8.04 -3.20
C VAL A 15 10.94 8.56 -2.28
N VAL A 16 12.21 8.40 -2.68
CA VAL A 16 13.37 8.71 -1.86
C VAL A 16 14.31 9.66 -2.60
N TRP A 17 14.68 10.77 -1.96
CA TRP A 17 15.76 11.64 -2.42
C TRP A 17 17.06 11.27 -1.70
N ASP A 18 18.09 10.88 -2.44
CA ASP A 18 19.38 10.47 -1.87
C ASP A 18 20.37 11.63 -1.66
N GLY A 19 19.97 12.87 -1.99
CA GLY A 19 20.85 14.03 -2.04
C GLY A 19 21.26 14.44 -3.47
N THR A 20 21.09 13.55 -4.44
CA THR A 20 21.50 13.73 -5.85
C THR A 20 20.40 13.40 -6.87
N ARG A 21 19.58 12.39 -6.61
CA ARG A 21 18.47 11.97 -7.48
C ARG A 21 17.30 11.40 -6.68
N LEU A 22 16.12 11.42 -7.31
CA LEU A 22 14.93 10.75 -6.80
C LEU A 22 14.93 9.29 -7.25
N HIS A 23 14.50 8.43 -6.34
CA HIS A 23 14.26 7.01 -6.55
C HIS A 23 12.81 6.71 -6.24
N GLY A 24 12.25 5.72 -6.94
CA GLY A 24 10.94 5.19 -6.61
C GLY A 24 11.00 3.67 -6.47
N LEU A 25 10.39 3.18 -5.40
CA LEU A 25 10.29 1.77 -5.06
C LEU A 25 8.81 1.38 -5.04
N ASN A 26 8.47 0.37 -5.82
CA ASN A 26 7.18 -0.30 -5.75
C ASN A 26 7.38 -1.68 -5.12
N ALA A 27 6.91 -1.85 -3.89
CA ALA A 27 6.86 -3.13 -3.21
C ALA A 27 5.40 -3.51 -2.94
N SER A 28 4.55 -3.37 -3.94
CA SER A 28 3.21 -3.96 -3.91
C SER A 28 3.24 -5.44 -4.25
N GLY A 29 2.36 -6.17 -3.60
CA GLY A 29 2.21 -7.60 -3.73
C GLY A 29 1.60 -8.04 -5.03
N ARG A 30 2.21 -9.04 -5.66
CA ARG A 30 1.58 -9.75 -6.78
C ARG A 30 0.45 -10.64 -6.27
N SER A 31 -0.54 -10.87 -7.13
CA SER A 31 -1.56 -11.88 -6.87
C SER A 31 -0.92 -13.27 -6.77
N PRO A 32 -1.41 -14.16 -5.89
CA PRO A 32 -1.04 -15.57 -5.92
C PRO A 32 -1.16 -16.16 -7.32
N ALA A 33 -0.21 -17.01 -7.73
CA ALA A 33 -0.14 -17.53 -9.10
C ALA A 33 -1.36 -18.37 -9.51
N ALA A 34 -2.10 -18.91 -8.53
CA ALA A 34 -3.33 -19.67 -8.79
C ALA A 34 -4.58 -18.79 -9.00
N TRP A 35 -4.49 -17.47 -8.81
CA TRP A 35 -5.59 -16.57 -9.09
C TRP A 35 -5.82 -16.43 -10.60
N THR A 36 -7.03 -16.73 -11.01
CA THR A 36 -7.54 -16.59 -12.37
C THR A 36 -8.98 -16.07 -12.28
N PRO A 37 -9.55 -15.46 -13.34
CA PRO A 37 -10.97 -15.13 -13.35
C PRO A 37 -11.86 -16.32 -12.98
N GLU A 38 -11.49 -17.53 -13.44
CA GLU A 38 -12.20 -18.78 -13.15
C GLU A 38 -12.12 -19.18 -11.67
N TYR A 39 -11.00 -18.93 -11.00
CA TYR A 39 -10.85 -19.15 -9.55
C TYR A 39 -11.90 -18.38 -8.74
N PHE A 40 -12.24 -17.17 -9.20
CA PHE A 40 -13.28 -16.33 -8.59
C PHE A 40 -14.68 -16.56 -9.20
N GLY A 41 -14.84 -17.56 -10.07
CA GLY A 41 -16.10 -17.86 -10.73
C GLY A 41 -16.57 -16.77 -11.69
N GLY A 42 -15.64 -16.02 -12.28
CA GLY A 42 -15.91 -14.85 -13.11
C GLY A 42 -16.31 -13.60 -12.32
N ASN A 43 -16.34 -13.66 -10.99
CA ASN A 43 -16.53 -12.49 -10.14
C ASN A 43 -15.18 -11.78 -9.90
N GLY A 44 -15.24 -10.55 -9.40
CA GLY A 44 -14.05 -9.84 -8.93
C GLY A 44 -13.46 -10.46 -7.66
N VAL A 45 -12.25 -10.03 -7.33
CA VAL A 45 -11.60 -10.33 -6.03
C VAL A 45 -12.52 -9.84 -4.89
N PRO A 46 -12.82 -10.68 -3.88
CA PRO A 46 -13.66 -10.28 -2.77
C PRO A 46 -13.01 -9.16 -1.95
N ALA A 47 -13.82 -8.33 -1.29
CA ALA A 47 -13.31 -7.24 -0.44
C ALA A 47 -12.69 -7.72 0.88
N LEU A 48 -13.05 -8.92 1.35
CA LEU A 48 -12.64 -9.46 2.65
C LEU A 48 -12.27 -10.94 2.55
N GLY A 49 -11.43 -11.39 3.48
CA GLY A 49 -11.02 -12.78 3.64
C GLY A 49 -9.72 -13.11 2.90
N TRP A 50 -9.22 -14.33 3.08
CA TRP A 50 -7.91 -14.70 2.55
C TRP A 50 -7.76 -14.55 1.02
N ASN A 51 -8.85 -14.75 0.28
CA ASN A 51 -8.85 -14.56 -1.17
C ASN A 51 -8.94 -13.08 -1.60
N SER A 52 -8.73 -12.14 -0.67
CA SER A 52 -8.46 -10.72 -0.96
C SER A 52 -7.00 -10.33 -0.69
N VAL A 53 -6.15 -11.27 -0.25
CA VAL A 53 -4.78 -10.99 0.20
C VAL A 53 -3.78 -11.32 -0.92
N THR A 54 -3.09 -10.31 -1.42
CA THR A 54 -1.91 -10.44 -2.30
C THR A 54 -0.65 -10.73 -1.48
N VAL A 55 0.46 -11.06 -2.13
CA VAL A 55 1.73 -11.35 -1.45
C VAL A 55 2.26 -10.08 -0.74
N PRO A 56 2.37 -10.02 0.59
CA PRO A 56 2.73 -8.76 1.26
C PRO A 56 4.13 -8.25 0.88
N GLY A 57 4.23 -6.99 0.45
CA GLY A 57 5.49 -6.40 0.02
C GLY A 57 6.16 -5.44 1.00
N ALA A 58 5.53 -5.08 2.12
CA ALA A 58 6.08 -4.15 3.10
C ALA A 58 7.46 -4.55 3.62
N VAL A 59 7.69 -5.84 3.90
CA VAL A 59 8.98 -6.33 4.39
C VAL A 59 10.06 -6.18 3.32
N SER A 60 9.77 -6.49 2.06
CA SER A 60 10.70 -6.29 0.94
C SER A 60 11.07 -4.82 0.74
N ALA A 61 10.13 -3.88 0.93
CA ALA A 61 10.49 -2.47 0.90
C ALA A 61 11.49 -2.10 1.98
N TRP A 62 11.31 -2.60 3.22
CA TRP A 62 12.24 -2.30 4.30
C TRP A 62 13.63 -2.87 4.04
N THR A 63 13.73 -4.09 3.52
CA THR A 63 15.01 -4.72 3.20
C THR A 63 15.72 -3.99 2.07
N ASP A 64 14.99 -3.63 1.02
CA ASP A 64 15.60 -3.07 -0.19
C ASP A 64 15.97 -1.59 0.00
N LEU A 65 15.14 -0.82 0.70
CA LEU A 65 15.49 0.54 1.13
C LEU A 65 16.69 0.55 2.09
N HIS A 66 16.76 -0.42 3.00
CA HIS A 66 17.90 -0.53 3.92
C HIS A 66 19.17 -0.94 3.18
N ALA A 67 19.10 -1.88 2.24
CA ALA A 67 20.25 -2.30 1.45
C ALA A 67 20.83 -1.14 0.61
N GLU A 68 19.96 -0.30 0.02
CA GLU A 68 20.38 0.81 -0.84
C GLU A 68 20.80 2.05 -0.04
N PHE A 69 20.06 2.41 1.02
CA PHE A 69 20.22 3.71 1.71
C PHE A 69 20.50 3.60 3.22
N GLY A 70 20.48 2.40 3.79
CA GLY A 70 20.59 2.18 5.23
C GLY A 70 21.99 2.47 5.77
N ASN A 71 22.05 3.07 6.96
CA ASN A 71 23.31 3.36 7.65
C ASN A 71 23.40 2.78 9.07
N LEU A 72 22.26 2.38 9.65
CA LEU A 72 22.23 1.68 10.95
C LEU A 72 22.11 0.18 10.71
N PRO A 73 22.56 -0.69 11.65
CA PRO A 73 22.28 -2.12 11.55
C PRO A 73 20.77 -2.37 11.47
N PHE A 74 20.34 -3.24 10.56
CA PHE A 74 18.93 -3.44 10.23
C PHE A 74 18.11 -3.81 11.45
N GLU A 75 18.64 -4.69 12.29
CA GLU A 75 17.97 -5.21 13.49
C GLU A 75 17.66 -4.10 14.50
N ARG A 76 18.52 -3.07 14.58
CA ARG A 76 18.32 -1.94 15.48
C ARG A 76 17.09 -1.12 15.12
N LEU A 77 16.68 -1.13 13.85
CA LEU A 77 15.49 -0.41 13.38
C LEU A 77 14.20 -1.03 13.94
N PHE A 78 14.22 -2.31 14.34
CA PHE A 78 13.07 -3.04 14.87
C PHE A 78 12.95 -2.96 16.40
N GLU A 79 14.02 -2.58 17.11
CA GLU A 79 14.06 -2.53 18.59
C GLU A 79 12.84 -1.80 19.20
N PRO A 80 12.42 -0.61 18.72
CA PRO A 80 11.27 0.10 19.29
C PRO A 80 9.96 -0.65 19.06
N ALA A 81 9.74 -1.17 17.84
CA ALA A 81 8.52 -1.89 17.47
C ALA A 81 8.37 -3.20 18.24
N ILE A 82 9.46 -3.98 18.38
CA ILE A 82 9.52 -5.19 19.18
C ILE A 82 9.23 -4.87 20.66
N SER A 83 9.85 -3.82 21.21
CA SER A 83 9.62 -3.39 22.58
C SER A 83 8.15 -3.02 22.81
N HIS A 84 7.52 -2.29 21.89
CA HIS A 84 6.08 -1.98 21.96
C HIS A 84 5.19 -3.22 21.83
N GLY A 85 5.51 -4.17 20.95
CA GLY A 85 4.77 -5.42 20.84
C GLY A 85 4.81 -6.24 22.15
N ARG A 86 5.99 -6.33 22.79
CA ARG A 86 6.17 -7.06 24.06
C ARG A 86 5.57 -6.36 25.28
N LYS A 87 5.94 -5.09 25.49
CA LYS A 87 5.59 -4.33 26.70
C LYS A 87 4.21 -3.69 26.61
N GLY A 88 3.78 -3.41 25.38
CA GLY A 88 2.53 -2.77 25.03
C GLY A 88 2.66 -1.27 24.82
N PHE A 89 1.58 -0.68 24.34
CA PHE A 89 1.43 0.75 24.16
C PHE A 89 0.00 1.20 24.47
N PRO A 90 -0.21 2.44 24.96
CA PRO A 90 -1.53 2.99 25.15
C PRO A 90 -2.19 3.24 23.79
N VAL A 91 -3.39 2.72 23.59
CA VAL A 91 -4.14 2.91 22.33
C VAL A 91 -4.63 4.36 22.23
N SER A 92 -4.36 5.02 21.10
CA SER A 92 -4.80 6.40 20.88
C SER A 92 -6.32 6.47 20.65
N PRO A 93 -6.98 7.61 20.95
CA PRO A 93 -8.42 7.74 20.75
C PRO A 93 -8.89 7.48 19.30
N ILE A 94 -8.10 7.94 18.31
CA ILE A 94 -8.42 7.76 16.90
C ILE A 94 -8.30 6.28 16.51
N VAL A 95 -7.20 5.62 16.89
CA VAL A 95 -7.01 4.19 16.64
C VAL A 95 -8.09 3.36 17.30
N ALA A 96 -8.46 3.65 18.55
CA ALA A 96 -9.52 2.92 19.24
C ALA A 96 -10.86 3.02 18.50
N ALA A 97 -11.24 4.22 18.05
CA ALA A 97 -12.47 4.43 17.29
C ALA A 97 -12.47 3.69 15.94
N GLN A 98 -11.37 3.76 15.20
CA GLN A 98 -11.21 3.02 13.94
C GLN A 98 -11.24 1.50 14.16
N TRP A 99 -10.58 1.02 15.21
CA TRP A 99 -10.53 -0.39 15.55
C TRP A 99 -11.92 -0.92 15.91
N GLU A 100 -12.66 -0.21 16.75
CA GLU A 100 -14.04 -0.55 17.12
C GLU A 100 -14.95 -0.63 15.88
N ALA A 101 -14.81 0.32 14.94
CA ALA A 101 -15.59 0.32 13.70
C ALA A 101 -15.31 -0.88 12.79
N GLN A 102 -14.12 -1.49 12.86
CA GLN A 102 -13.73 -2.65 12.05
C GLN A 102 -14.23 -3.99 12.63
N VAL A 103 -14.56 -4.04 13.93
CA VAL A 103 -14.95 -5.29 14.61
C VAL A 103 -16.14 -6.00 13.94
N PRO A 104 -17.25 -5.33 13.58
CA PRO A 104 -18.39 -6.00 12.95
C PRO A 104 -18.06 -6.65 11.60
N LEU A 105 -17.02 -6.17 10.91
CA LEU A 105 -16.59 -6.65 9.60
C LEU A 105 -15.55 -7.78 9.71
N LEU A 106 -14.65 -7.67 10.69
CA LEU A 106 -13.45 -8.50 10.74
C LEU A 106 -13.46 -9.56 11.85
N ALA A 107 -14.34 -9.47 12.87
CA ALA A 107 -14.34 -10.40 14.00
C ALA A 107 -14.52 -11.88 13.60
N SER A 108 -15.19 -12.14 12.48
CA SER A 108 -15.38 -13.50 11.95
C SER A 108 -14.23 -13.97 11.05
N GLN A 109 -13.29 -13.10 10.70
CA GLN A 109 -12.16 -13.46 9.86
C GLN A 109 -11.18 -14.35 10.65
N PRO A 110 -10.63 -15.40 10.02
CA PRO A 110 -9.74 -16.35 10.71
C PRO A 110 -8.53 -15.64 11.36
N GLY A 111 -8.36 -15.82 12.67
CA GLY A 111 -7.25 -15.25 13.44
C GLY A 111 -7.44 -13.81 13.93
N PHE A 112 -8.48 -13.10 13.47
CA PHE A 112 -8.65 -11.69 13.81
C PHE A 112 -9.03 -11.48 15.28
N ALA A 113 -9.98 -12.25 15.81
CA ALA A 113 -10.43 -12.09 17.19
C ALA A 113 -9.30 -12.42 18.18
N GLU A 114 -8.51 -13.45 17.88
CA GLU A 114 -7.36 -13.90 18.66
C GLU A 114 -6.27 -12.83 18.72
N ALA A 115 -5.98 -12.18 17.58
CA ALA A 115 -4.92 -11.19 17.48
C ALA A 115 -5.36 -9.79 17.95
N PHE A 116 -6.60 -9.40 17.67
CA PHE A 116 -7.04 -8.00 17.73
C PHE A 116 -8.22 -7.72 18.66
N LEU A 117 -8.81 -8.74 19.32
CA LEU A 117 -9.89 -8.55 20.29
C LEU A 117 -9.49 -9.08 21.68
N PRO A 118 -8.49 -8.48 22.35
CA PRO A 118 -8.12 -8.90 23.69
C PRO A 118 -9.30 -8.78 24.65
N GLY A 119 -9.66 -9.88 25.31
CA GLY A 119 -10.87 -9.93 26.15
C GLY A 119 -12.19 -9.88 25.36
N GLY A 120 -12.17 -10.21 24.07
CA GLY A 120 -13.35 -10.33 23.22
C GLY A 120 -13.89 -9.02 22.63
N ARG A 121 -13.14 -7.92 22.73
CA ARG A 121 -13.53 -6.61 22.20
C ARG A 121 -12.34 -5.78 21.72
N ALA A 122 -12.61 -4.72 20.95
CA ALA A 122 -11.59 -3.73 20.64
C ALA A 122 -11.07 -3.05 21.94
N PRO A 123 -9.77 -2.74 22.01
CA PRO A 123 -9.19 -1.94 23.10
C PRO A 123 -9.81 -0.52 23.15
N LYS A 124 -9.97 0.01 24.36
CA LYS A 124 -10.44 1.39 24.57
C LYS A 124 -9.29 2.40 24.53
N PRO A 125 -9.57 3.71 24.32
CA PRO A 125 -8.55 4.74 24.43
C PRO A 125 -7.79 4.65 25.76
N GLY A 126 -6.45 4.70 25.69
CA GLY A 126 -5.55 4.60 26.83
C GLY A 126 -5.31 3.19 27.37
N GLU A 127 -6.07 2.17 26.94
CA GLU A 127 -5.79 0.79 27.31
C GLU A 127 -4.45 0.33 26.72
N LEU A 128 -3.72 -0.49 27.48
CA LEU A 128 -2.45 -1.03 27.05
C LEU A 128 -2.67 -2.23 26.13
N PHE A 129 -2.41 -2.08 24.83
CA PHE A 129 -2.43 -3.18 23.88
C PHE A 129 -1.04 -3.80 23.75
N ARG A 130 -0.95 -5.13 23.78
CA ARG A 130 0.27 -5.92 23.61
C ARG A 130 0.09 -6.88 22.45
N PHE A 131 1.15 -7.12 21.69
CA PHE A 131 1.15 -8.03 20.56
C PHE A 131 2.46 -8.85 20.52
N PRO A 132 2.65 -9.79 21.48
CA PRO A 132 3.89 -10.54 21.61
C PRO A 132 4.21 -11.39 20.37
N ASP A 133 3.22 -12.04 19.76
CA ASP A 133 3.41 -12.87 18.56
C ASP A 133 3.90 -12.03 17.36
N HIS A 134 3.42 -10.77 17.27
CA HIS A 134 3.92 -9.83 16.28
C HIS A 134 5.36 -9.41 16.58
N ALA A 135 5.72 -9.22 17.85
CA ALA A 135 7.09 -8.92 18.24
C ALA A 135 8.04 -10.08 17.90
N ASP A 136 7.65 -11.33 18.15
CA ASP A 136 8.41 -12.52 17.74
C ASP A 136 8.60 -12.58 16.22
N THR A 137 7.57 -12.18 15.48
CA THR A 137 7.62 -12.11 14.01
C THR A 137 8.59 -11.05 13.53
N LEU A 138 8.55 -9.84 14.11
CA LEU A 138 9.48 -8.76 13.80
C LEU A 138 10.93 -9.12 14.15
N GLU A 139 11.14 -9.83 15.25
CA GLU A 139 12.48 -10.30 15.67
C GLU A 139 13.07 -11.28 14.63
N LYS A 140 12.25 -12.17 14.08
CA LYS A 140 12.67 -13.07 12.99
C LYS A 140 12.95 -12.35 11.69
N ILE A 141 12.09 -11.39 11.32
CA ILE A 141 12.29 -10.54 10.13
C ILE A 141 13.62 -9.78 10.26
N ALA A 142 13.86 -9.14 11.40
CA ALA A 142 15.09 -8.42 11.69
C ALA A 142 16.32 -9.33 11.56
N ALA A 143 16.33 -10.46 12.28
CA ALA A 143 17.47 -11.38 12.34
C ALA A 143 17.81 -12.06 10.99
N THR A 144 16.86 -12.11 10.06
CA THR A 144 17.03 -12.76 8.76
C THR A 144 17.02 -11.79 7.59
N HIS A 145 16.99 -10.48 7.84
CA HIS A 145 16.79 -9.47 6.80
C HIS A 145 15.61 -9.80 5.89
N GLY A 146 14.48 -10.19 6.48
CA GLY A 146 13.25 -10.53 5.76
C GLY A 146 13.17 -11.95 5.19
N GLU A 147 14.25 -12.73 5.12
CA GLU A 147 14.21 -14.08 4.55
C GLU A 147 13.25 -15.02 5.26
N ALA A 148 13.09 -14.91 6.59
CA ALA A 148 12.11 -15.70 7.33
C ALA A 148 10.67 -15.48 6.81
N PHE A 149 10.36 -14.27 6.33
CA PHE A 149 9.04 -13.85 5.84
C PHE A 149 8.72 -14.40 4.45
N TYR A 150 9.71 -14.41 3.54
CA TYR A 150 9.49 -14.80 2.14
C TYR A 150 9.90 -16.24 1.82
N ARG A 151 10.89 -16.80 2.53
CA ARG A 151 11.49 -18.12 2.22
C ARG A 151 11.74 -19.00 3.44
N GLY A 152 11.25 -18.62 4.61
CA GLY A 152 11.46 -19.35 5.86
C GLY A 152 10.17 -19.70 6.59
N GLU A 153 10.30 -19.90 7.90
CA GLU A 153 9.21 -20.43 8.74
C GLU A 153 7.94 -19.55 8.76
N LEU A 154 8.04 -18.24 8.54
CA LEU A 154 6.86 -17.38 8.50
C LEU A 154 6.10 -17.56 7.18
N ALA A 155 6.82 -17.77 6.07
CA ALA A 155 6.21 -18.10 4.78
C ALA A 155 5.40 -19.41 4.87
N GLU A 156 5.97 -20.43 5.51
CA GLU A 156 5.30 -21.72 5.75
C GLU A 156 4.04 -21.56 6.61
N LYS A 157 4.09 -20.71 7.65
CA LYS A 157 2.91 -20.39 8.47
C LYS A 157 1.82 -19.67 7.70
N LEU A 158 2.18 -18.72 6.83
CA LEU A 158 1.24 -18.02 5.96
C LEU A 158 0.55 -19.00 5.01
N GLU A 159 1.30 -19.87 4.32
CA GLU A 159 0.70 -20.89 3.45
C GLU A 159 -0.19 -21.86 4.23
N ALA A 160 0.25 -22.34 5.39
CA ALA A 160 -0.53 -23.27 6.21
C ALA A 160 -1.87 -22.66 6.62
N HIS A 161 -1.87 -21.39 7.05
CA HIS A 161 -3.09 -20.68 7.42
C HIS A 161 -3.96 -20.36 6.20
N ALA A 162 -3.37 -19.96 5.06
CA ALA A 162 -4.08 -19.75 3.81
C ALA A 162 -4.80 -21.04 3.36
N ARG A 163 -4.12 -22.19 3.38
CA ARG A 163 -4.70 -23.49 3.02
C ARG A 163 -5.82 -23.91 3.96
N ALA A 164 -5.62 -23.76 5.27
CA ALA A 164 -6.64 -24.08 6.26
C ALA A 164 -7.94 -23.27 6.07
N ASN A 165 -7.84 -22.09 5.43
CA ASN A 165 -8.94 -21.19 5.14
C ASN A 165 -9.30 -21.14 3.64
N GLY A 166 -8.94 -22.16 2.87
CA GLY A 166 -9.40 -22.33 1.48
C GLY A 166 -8.81 -21.32 0.49
N ALA A 167 -7.60 -20.82 0.74
CA ALA A 167 -6.98 -19.78 -0.08
C ALA A 167 -5.81 -20.27 -0.94
N ALA A 168 -5.50 -19.47 -1.96
CA ALA A 168 -4.57 -19.80 -3.03
C ALA A 168 -3.09 -19.64 -2.68
N MET A 169 -2.74 -18.71 -1.79
CA MET A 169 -1.35 -18.33 -1.53
C MET A 169 -0.47 -19.51 -1.08
N ARG A 170 0.73 -19.59 -1.65
CA ARG A 170 1.76 -20.60 -1.36
C ARG A 170 3.09 -19.93 -1.03
N VAL A 171 3.99 -20.70 -0.40
CA VAL A 171 5.38 -20.31 -0.20
C VAL A 171 6.07 -19.97 -1.52
N SER A 172 5.69 -20.59 -2.63
CA SER A 172 6.23 -20.24 -3.95
C SER A 172 5.86 -18.82 -4.39
N ASP A 173 4.67 -18.32 -4.03
CA ASP A 173 4.26 -16.94 -4.33
C ASP A 173 5.10 -15.95 -3.50
N LEU A 174 5.26 -16.23 -2.21
CA LEU A 174 6.10 -15.45 -1.29
C LEU A 174 7.57 -15.44 -1.72
N ALA A 175 8.12 -16.58 -2.12
CA ALA A 175 9.52 -16.71 -2.51
C ALA A 175 9.85 -16.03 -3.85
N ALA A 176 8.85 -15.94 -4.75
CA ALA A 176 8.96 -15.26 -6.04
C ALA A 176 8.76 -13.74 -5.95
N HIS A 177 8.30 -13.23 -4.81
CA HIS A 177 8.14 -11.80 -4.58
C HIS A 177 9.46 -11.05 -4.64
N ARG A 178 9.40 -9.85 -5.20
CA ARG A 178 10.46 -8.85 -5.19
C ARG A 178 9.80 -7.47 -5.21
N SER A 179 10.49 -6.46 -4.67
CA SER A 179 10.17 -5.08 -5.00
C SER A 179 10.75 -4.72 -6.37
N ASP A 180 10.21 -3.69 -7.00
CA ASP A 180 10.67 -3.16 -8.28
C ASP A 180 11.11 -1.69 -8.10
N TRP A 181 12.37 -1.39 -8.46
CA TRP A 181 12.91 -0.02 -8.51
C TRP A 181 12.47 0.66 -9.80
N VAL A 182 11.36 1.38 -9.74
CA VAL A 182 10.62 1.90 -10.90
C VAL A 182 10.94 3.36 -11.23
N GLY A 183 11.72 4.05 -10.40
CA GLY A 183 11.89 5.50 -10.53
C GLY A 183 10.56 6.24 -10.30
N THR A 184 10.39 7.40 -10.93
CA THR A 184 9.16 8.20 -10.78
C THR A 184 8.62 8.59 -12.15
N ILE A 185 7.29 8.60 -12.30
CA ILE A 185 6.64 9.38 -13.36
C ILE A 185 6.47 10.82 -12.89
N THR A 186 6.45 11.76 -13.84
CA THR A 186 6.46 13.19 -13.52
C THR A 186 5.48 13.99 -14.35
N GLY A 187 4.93 15.03 -13.74
CA GLY A 187 4.22 16.12 -14.41
C GLY A 187 4.75 17.47 -13.92
N THR A 188 4.60 18.51 -14.73
CA THR A 188 4.94 19.89 -14.34
C THR A 188 3.68 20.70 -14.11
N TYR A 189 3.67 21.51 -13.05
CA TYR A 189 2.58 22.44 -12.79
C TYR A 189 3.16 23.75 -12.26
N ARG A 190 2.98 24.84 -13.01
CA ARG A 190 3.37 26.21 -12.61
C ARG A 190 4.79 26.35 -12.02
N GLY A 191 5.77 25.73 -12.67
CA GLY A 191 7.19 25.81 -12.28
C GLY A 191 7.63 24.75 -11.25
N TYR A 192 6.73 23.88 -10.80
CA TYR A 192 7.05 22.73 -9.97
C TYR A 192 7.07 21.45 -10.80
N THR A 193 7.92 20.50 -10.41
CA THR A 193 7.86 19.11 -10.88
C THR A 193 7.26 18.24 -9.79
N ILE A 194 6.20 17.52 -10.13
CA ILE A 194 5.51 16.60 -9.24
C ILE A 194 5.95 15.19 -9.63
N HIS A 195 6.33 14.39 -8.64
CA HIS A 195 6.82 13.04 -8.80
C HIS A 195 5.84 12.07 -8.15
N GLU A 196 5.46 11.04 -8.90
CA GLU A 196 4.62 9.96 -8.42
C GLU A 196 5.27 8.61 -8.73
N ILE A 197 4.90 7.59 -7.96
CA ILE A 197 5.23 6.21 -8.31
C ILE A 197 4.40 5.85 -9.55
N PRO A 198 5.02 5.24 -10.59
CA PRO A 198 4.27 4.73 -11.74
C PRO A 198 3.16 3.75 -11.33
N PRO A 199 2.18 3.47 -12.20
CA PRO A 199 1.25 2.36 -12.01
C PRO A 199 1.97 1.08 -11.55
N ASN A 200 1.40 0.27 -10.68
CA ASN A 200 -0.03 0.02 -10.44
C ASN A 200 -0.77 0.94 -9.45
N GLY A 201 -0.09 1.92 -8.82
CA GLY A 201 -0.76 2.92 -8.00
C GLY A 201 -1.57 3.94 -8.83
N GLN A 202 -2.47 4.68 -8.17
CA GLN A 202 -3.29 5.72 -8.81
C GLN A 202 -2.71 7.15 -8.66
N GLY A 203 -1.44 7.29 -8.26
CA GLY A 203 -0.78 8.61 -8.13
C GLY A 203 -0.83 9.43 -9.42
N ILE A 204 -0.83 8.76 -10.58
CA ILE A 204 -0.97 9.40 -11.90
C ILE A 204 -2.23 10.26 -12.05
N VAL A 205 -3.31 10.00 -11.29
CA VAL A 205 -4.52 10.84 -11.27
C VAL A 205 -4.19 12.30 -10.95
N ALA A 206 -3.29 12.53 -9.99
CA ALA A 206 -2.87 13.87 -9.63
C ALA A 206 -2.12 14.55 -10.78
N LEU A 207 -1.26 13.82 -11.49
CA LEU A 207 -0.50 14.33 -12.62
C LEU A 207 -1.41 14.70 -13.81
N ILE A 208 -2.38 13.85 -14.13
CA ILE A 208 -3.39 14.12 -15.18
C ILE A 208 -4.21 15.36 -14.82
N ALA A 209 -4.75 15.40 -13.60
CA ALA A 209 -5.58 16.52 -13.15
C ALA A 209 -4.82 17.85 -13.16
N LEU A 210 -3.56 17.86 -12.69
CA LEU A 210 -2.73 19.06 -12.73
C LEU A 210 -2.39 19.50 -14.15
N GLY A 211 -2.10 18.58 -15.07
CA GLY A 211 -1.85 18.95 -16.47
C GLY A 211 -3.09 19.48 -17.20
N ILE A 212 -4.29 19.04 -16.83
CA ILE A 212 -5.56 19.68 -17.27
C ILE A 212 -5.67 21.09 -16.68
N LEU A 213 -5.44 21.25 -15.38
CA LEU A 213 -5.55 22.54 -14.67
C LEU A 213 -4.50 23.57 -15.11
N GLU A 214 -3.39 23.14 -15.70
CA GLU A 214 -2.37 24.02 -16.29
C GLU A 214 -2.95 24.90 -17.41
N GLN A 215 -4.05 24.48 -18.05
CA GLN A 215 -4.73 25.24 -19.11
C GLN A 215 -5.61 26.40 -18.60
N PHE A 216 -5.79 26.52 -17.28
CA PHE A 216 -6.65 27.53 -16.66
C PHE A 216 -5.81 28.52 -15.86
N ASP A 217 -6.26 29.77 -15.70
CA ASP A 217 -5.61 30.72 -14.80
C ASP A 217 -6.12 30.54 -13.36
N MET A 218 -5.70 29.44 -12.73
CA MET A 218 -6.13 29.11 -11.36
C MET A 218 -5.72 30.18 -10.32
N ALA A 219 -4.67 30.95 -10.58
CA ALA A 219 -4.20 31.99 -9.66
C ALA A 219 -5.12 33.22 -9.64
N SER A 220 -5.88 33.45 -10.71
CA SER A 220 -6.89 34.50 -10.77
C SER A 220 -8.15 34.19 -9.94
N LEU A 221 -8.38 32.92 -9.61
CA LEU A 221 -9.54 32.47 -8.85
C LEU A 221 -9.24 32.49 -7.35
N PRO A 222 -10.14 33.04 -6.49
CA PRO A 222 -9.95 32.94 -5.04
C PRO A 222 -9.90 31.47 -4.60
N VAL A 223 -9.03 31.19 -3.62
CA VAL A 223 -8.97 29.87 -2.96
C VAL A 223 -10.36 29.49 -2.46
N ASP A 224 -10.75 28.25 -2.72
CA ASP A 224 -12.06 27.68 -2.36
C ASP A 224 -13.29 28.41 -2.93
N SER A 225 -13.12 29.28 -3.94
CA SER A 225 -14.26 29.81 -4.69
C SER A 225 -14.96 28.70 -5.48
N ALA A 226 -16.25 28.90 -5.77
CA ALA A 226 -17.04 27.97 -6.55
C ALA A 226 -16.38 27.62 -7.90
N ASP A 227 -15.82 28.61 -8.59
CA ASP A 227 -15.15 28.42 -9.87
C ASP A 227 -13.84 27.62 -9.71
N SER A 228 -13.03 27.93 -8.69
CA SER A 228 -11.78 27.20 -8.42
C SER A 228 -12.04 25.74 -8.08
N VAL A 229 -13.01 25.47 -7.21
CA VAL A 229 -13.41 24.12 -6.81
C VAL A 229 -14.06 23.38 -7.98
N HIS A 230 -14.88 24.04 -8.79
CA HIS A 230 -15.50 23.44 -9.96
C HIS A 230 -14.46 22.90 -10.95
N LEU A 231 -13.47 23.72 -11.32
CA LEU A 231 -12.41 23.29 -12.24
C LEU A 231 -11.62 22.10 -11.68
N GLN A 232 -11.26 22.14 -10.40
CA GLN A 232 -10.56 21.03 -9.74
C GLN A 232 -11.39 19.74 -9.74
N ILE A 233 -12.70 19.83 -9.46
CA ILE A 233 -13.61 18.69 -9.48
C ILE A 233 -13.71 18.10 -10.89
N GLU A 234 -13.90 18.92 -11.92
CA GLU A 234 -14.02 18.41 -13.30
C GLU A 234 -12.71 17.79 -13.80
N ALA A 235 -11.56 18.41 -13.48
CA ALA A 235 -10.25 17.84 -13.80
C ALA A 235 -10.03 16.48 -13.11
N LEU A 236 -10.38 16.36 -11.83
CA LEU A 236 -10.29 15.09 -11.09
C LEU A 236 -11.24 14.03 -11.64
N LYS A 237 -12.48 14.39 -12.04
CA LYS A 237 -13.42 13.45 -12.66
C LYS A 237 -12.83 12.84 -13.94
N LEU A 238 -12.26 13.67 -14.81
CA LEU A 238 -11.61 13.22 -16.04
C LEU A 238 -10.40 12.32 -15.72
N ALA A 239 -9.54 12.74 -14.80
CA ALA A 239 -8.38 11.96 -14.39
C ALA A 239 -8.76 10.59 -13.78
N PHE A 240 -9.80 10.54 -12.95
CA PHE A 240 -10.31 9.27 -12.42
C PHE A 240 -10.98 8.40 -13.49
N ALA A 241 -11.66 8.99 -14.48
CA ALA A 241 -12.21 8.24 -15.60
C ALA A 241 -11.09 7.53 -16.39
N ASP A 242 -9.98 8.22 -16.65
CA ASP A 242 -8.81 7.63 -17.30
C ASP A 242 -8.13 6.57 -16.43
N ALA A 243 -7.96 6.83 -15.13
CA ALA A 243 -7.38 5.84 -14.23
C ALA A 243 -8.24 4.58 -14.15
N GLN A 244 -9.57 4.71 -14.10
CA GLN A 244 -10.49 3.57 -14.13
C GLN A 244 -10.43 2.79 -15.44
N ALA A 245 -10.21 3.48 -16.57
CA ALA A 245 -10.15 2.84 -17.89
C ALA A 245 -8.80 2.16 -18.16
N TYR A 246 -7.70 2.71 -17.66
CA TYR A 246 -6.35 2.35 -18.13
C TYR A 246 -5.36 1.92 -17.04
N VAL A 247 -5.48 2.38 -15.78
CA VAL A 247 -4.50 2.06 -14.74
C VAL A 247 -4.67 0.63 -14.25
N ALA A 248 -3.59 -0.15 -14.38
CA ALA A 248 -3.47 -1.54 -13.96
C ALA A 248 -2.01 -1.83 -13.57
N ASP A 249 -1.65 -3.11 -13.41
CA ASP A 249 -0.23 -3.50 -13.48
C ASP A 249 0.37 -2.98 -14.80
N ILE A 250 1.51 -2.30 -14.73
CA ILE A 250 2.08 -1.52 -15.83
C ILE A 250 2.34 -2.39 -17.08
N ASP A 251 2.72 -3.65 -16.87
CA ASP A 251 2.96 -4.62 -17.94
C ASP A 251 1.67 -5.08 -18.65
N HIS A 252 0.51 -4.76 -18.07
CA HIS A 252 -0.82 -5.13 -18.53
C HIS A 252 -1.70 -3.92 -18.88
N MET A 253 -1.16 -2.70 -18.80
CA MET A 253 -1.89 -1.50 -19.21
C MET A 253 -2.03 -1.45 -20.74
N PRO A 254 -3.21 -1.08 -21.28
CA PRO A 254 -3.42 -0.94 -22.73
C PRO A 254 -2.75 0.31 -23.32
N LEU A 255 -2.39 1.28 -22.46
CA LEU A 255 -1.70 2.51 -22.81
C LEU A 255 -0.55 2.72 -21.84
N LEU A 256 0.58 3.21 -22.35
CA LEU A 256 1.69 3.60 -21.50
C LEU A 256 1.32 4.83 -20.66
N PRO A 257 1.80 4.94 -19.40
CA PRO A 257 1.52 6.09 -18.53
C PRO A 257 1.82 7.44 -19.18
N GLU A 258 2.87 7.53 -19.99
CA GLU A 258 3.30 8.76 -20.65
C GLU A 258 2.27 9.29 -21.65
N HIS A 259 1.48 8.41 -22.27
CA HIS A 259 0.41 8.84 -23.19
C HIS A 259 -0.73 9.54 -22.44
N LEU A 260 -1.02 9.12 -21.21
CA LEU A 260 -2.03 9.78 -20.36
C LEU A 260 -1.54 11.14 -19.86
N LEU A 261 -0.23 11.40 -19.92
CA LEU A 261 0.40 12.65 -19.49
C LEU A 261 0.80 13.55 -20.67
N ASP A 262 0.51 13.15 -21.90
CA ASP A 262 0.83 13.94 -23.09
C ASP A 262 0.08 15.28 -23.09
N GLU A 263 0.78 16.37 -23.38
CA GLU A 263 0.22 17.71 -23.32
C GLU A 263 -0.95 17.91 -24.30
N GLN A 264 -0.90 17.29 -25.48
CA GLN A 264 -2.00 17.37 -26.45
C GLN A 264 -3.19 16.55 -25.99
N TYR A 265 -2.96 15.39 -25.39
CA TYR A 265 -4.01 14.58 -24.77
C TYR A 265 -4.72 15.36 -23.67
N LEU A 266 -3.96 15.95 -22.73
CA LEU A 266 -4.51 16.69 -21.59
C LEU A 266 -5.22 18.00 -22.00
N ARG A 267 -4.76 18.67 -23.06
CA ARG A 267 -5.49 19.80 -23.69
C ARG A 267 -6.74 19.35 -24.44
N GLY A 268 -6.65 18.19 -25.08
CA GLY A 268 -7.67 17.57 -25.92
C GLY A 268 -8.71 16.76 -25.13
N ALA A 269 -8.62 16.73 -23.81
CA ALA A 269 -9.66 16.22 -22.91
C ALA A 269 -10.84 17.21 -22.82
N PRO A 270 -11.67 17.30 -23.87
CA PRO A 270 -13.10 17.34 -23.63
C PRO A 270 -13.84 16.34 -24.54
N ARG A 271 -14.33 15.24 -23.96
CA ARG A 271 -15.63 14.60 -24.22
C ARG A 271 -15.95 13.52 -23.19
#